data_AF-A0A916X237-F1
#
_entry.id   AF-A0A916X237-F1
#
_cell.length_a   1.000
_cell.length_b   1.000
_cell.length_c   1.000
_cell.angle_alpha   90.00
_cell.angle_beta   90.00
_cell.angle_gamma   90.00
#
_symmetry.space_group_name_H-M   'P 1'
#
loop_
_entity.id
_entity.type
_entity.pdbx_description
1 polymer ?
#
loop_
_entity_poly.entity_id
_entity_poly.type
_entity_poly.pdbx_seq_one_letter_code
_entity_poly.pdbx_strand_id
1 'polypeptide(L)'
;MLAFPVSGRADDTADKSVLFDMAMPHIRARLEDQMLQLIGAAVETKEHIHLATELELLDTPAFAQALLDGYEIRIPQRPAEWEILRFLTDNHMELVRPLLIDQLRDTDDDSREASIRAGVALFHHDPEPVWNDIWSRADGDISWAQDLFCRLADASRYRAPALSADRLADLYLWLRANIGMPDLTGPGVAHFLDSRDFAEMWRNTLVQRLIESATAADIDALNRIHQAEPGMSGLDWALAIARRNHAVKQWRPLTVDDLDELAVDPRRRPIRTALDLRSATVAALGDVQAALQGDTPEAPLLWDTYSKRPKSEDEISDYLRNRLQVILEGAVVNREVQVRNNREHGIGERTDLRIDAIGPDATAGPIVLPIEVKGCWHDDLEVAWEEQLLNR
;
A
#
# COMPACT_ATOMS: atom_id res chain seq x y z
N MET A 1 24.52 21.53 -39.81
CA MET A 1 24.80 20.10 -39.57
C MET A 1 26.27 19.97 -39.17
N LEU A 2 26.56 19.53 -37.94
CA LEU A 2 27.92 19.14 -37.52
C LEU A 2 28.27 17.84 -38.28
N ALA A 3 28.65 17.98 -39.54
CA ALA A 3 28.98 16.85 -40.40
C ALA A 3 30.39 16.37 -40.06
N PHE A 4 30.48 15.25 -39.34
CA PHE A 4 31.72 14.51 -39.18
C PHE A 4 31.83 13.44 -40.26
N PRO A 5 33.02 13.22 -40.85
CA PRO A 5 33.21 12.13 -41.80
C PRO A 5 33.27 10.82 -41.01
N VAL A 6 32.12 10.16 -40.85
CA VAL A 6 32.05 8.80 -40.29
C VAL A 6 31.65 7.83 -41.40
N SER A 7 32.32 6.69 -41.47
CA SER A 7 32.16 5.71 -42.54
C SER A 7 30.87 4.90 -42.35
N GLY A 8 29.83 5.23 -43.11
CA GLY A 8 28.44 4.80 -42.90
C GLY A 8 28.14 3.30 -42.73
N ARG A 9 28.33 2.78 -41.53
CA ARG A 9 27.78 1.51 -41.03
C ARG A 9 27.48 1.64 -39.54
N ALA A 10 26.62 0.75 -39.02
CA ALA A 10 26.05 0.74 -37.66
C ALA A 10 27.02 0.88 -36.45
N ASP A 11 28.34 0.93 -36.65
CA ASP A 11 29.35 1.39 -35.67
C ASP A 11 29.38 2.94 -35.50
N ASP A 12 28.60 3.69 -36.30
CA ASP A 12 28.61 5.16 -36.39
C ASP A 12 28.37 5.91 -35.07
N THR A 13 27.56 5.38 -34.14
CA THR A 13 27.28 6.06 -32.87
C THR A 13 28.40 5.88 -31.84
N ALA A 14 28.99 4.68 -31.79
CA ALA A 14 30.09 4.39 -30.87
C ALA A 14 31.37 5.13 -31.26
N ASP A 15 31.70 5.16 -32.56
CA ASP A 15 32.84 5.90 -33.08
C ASP A 15 32.67 7.41 -32.86
N LYS A 16 31.45 7.93 -33.02
CA LYS A 16 31.13 9.32 -32.73
C LYS A 16 31.30 9.64 -31.25
N SER A 17 30.85 8.79 -30.33
CA SER A 17 31.05 8.98 -28.89
C SER A 17 32.54 8.99 -28.53
N VAL A 18 33.35 8.07 -29.08
CA VAL A 18 34.81 8.04 -28.83
C VAL A 18 35.51 9.31 -29.34
N LEU A 19 35.15 9.77 -30.54
CA LEU A 19 35.69 11.03 -31.08
C LEU A 19 35.26 12.24 -30.25
N PHE A 20 34.03 12.25 -29.75
CA PHE A 20 33.54 13.27 -28.85
C PHE A 20 34.31 13.27 -27.54
N ASP A 21 34.52 12.12 -26.89
CA ASP A 21 35.29 12.01 -25.65
C ASP A 21 36.72 12.55 -25.80
N MET A 22 37.37 12.27 -26.92
CA MET A 22 38.71 12.79 -27.21
C MET A 22 38.74 14.31 -27.42
N ALA A 23 37.71 14.88 -28.05
CA ALA A 23 37.66 16.29 -28.40
C ALA A 23 37.07 17.17 -27.27
N MET A 24 36.19 16.61 -26.43
CA MET A 24 35.37 17.36 -25.48
C MET A 24 36.15 18.28 -24.54
N PRO A 25 37.30 17.87 -23.97
CA PRO A 25 38.11 18.75 -23.11
C PRO A 25 38.56 20.06 -23.79
N HIS A 26 38.62 20.07 -25.12
CA HIS A 26 39.13 21.19 -25.91
C HIS A 26 38.04 22.00 -26.60
N ILE A 27 36.86 21.43 -26.87
CA ILE A 27 35.83 22.07 -27.70
C ILE A 27 34.49 22.30 -26.99
N ARG A 28 34.31 21.81 -25.76
CA ARG A 28 33.01 21.82 -25.05
C ARG A 28 32.28 23.16 -25.11
N ALA A 29 32.89 24.26 -24.65
CA ALA A 29 32.23 25.57 -24.62
C ALA A 29 31.79 26.05 -26.02
N ARG A 30 32.59 25.77 -27.05
CA ARG A 30 32.25 26.12 -28.44
C ARG A 30 31.12 25.22 -28.98
N LEU A 31 31.12 23.95 -28.58
CA LEU A 31 30.09 23.00 -29.00
C LEU A 31 28.75 23.29 -28.32
N GLU A 32 28.75 23.66 -27.03
CA GLU A 32 27.57 24.12 -26.30
C GLU A 32 26.97 25.37 -26.95
N ASP A 33 27.77 26.38 -27.29
CA ASP A 33 27.31 27.58 -27.99
C ASP A 33 26.72 27.27 -29.38
N GLN A 34 27.38 26.40 -30.15
CA GLN A 34 26.85 25.96 -31.46
C GLN A 34 25.57 25.14 -31.32
N MET A 35 25.45 24.34 -30.26
CA MET A 35 24.25 23.55 -30.00
C MET A 35 23.07 24.46 -29.68
N LEU A 36 23.27 25.47 -28.82
CA LEU A 36 22.26 26.49 -28.54
C LEU A 36 21.85 27.22 -29.83
N GLN A 37 22.79 27.58 -30.70
CA GLN A 37 22.43 28.21 -31.98
C GLN A 37 21.58 27.30 -32.89
N LEU A 38 21.92 26.00 -32.99
CA LEU A 38 21.17 25.04 -33.79
C LEU A 38 19.76 24.77 -33.23
N ILE A 39 19.65 24.64 -31.91
CA ILE A 39 18.36 24.49 -31.24
C ILE A 39 17.51 25.74 -31.44
N GLY A 40 18.11 26.93 -31.36
CA GLY A 40 17.40 28.19 -31.60
C GLY A 40 16.85 28.28 -33.02
N ALA A 41 17.66 27.91 -34.00
CA ALA A 41 17.21 27.83 -35.39
C ALA A 41 16.06 26.81 -35.57
N ALA A 42 16.16 25.61 -34.97
CA ALA A 42 15.12 24.58 -35.06
C ALA A 42 13.80 25.01 -34.41
N VAL A 43 13.88 25.68 -33.25
CA VAL A 43 12.72 26.29 -32.59
C VAL A 43 12.09 27.35 -33.50
N GLU A 44 12.87 28.23 -34.13
CA GLU A 44 12.36 29.25 -35.07
C GLU A 44 11.75 28.66 -36.35
N THR A 45 12.35 27.62 -36.93
CA THR A 45 11.87 26.96 -38.16
C THR A 45 10.73 25.97 -37.93
N LYS A 46 10.35 25.72 -36.66
CA LYS A 46 9.34 24.74 -36.24
C LYS A 46 9.69 23.28 -36.60
N GLU A 47 10.97 22.98 -36.71
CA GLU A 47 11.46 21.65 -37.06
C GLU A 47 11.88 20.87 -35.80
N HIS A 48 12.18 19.58 -35.98
CA HIS A 48 12.74 18.72 -34.93
C HIS A 48 14.25 18.99 -34.77
N ILE A 49 14.79 18.79 -33.55
CA ILE A 49 16.20 19.08 -33.27
C ILE A 49 17.11 18.01 -33.87
N HIS A 50 16.63 16.77 -34.07
CA HIS A 50 17.37 15.65 -34.69
C HIS A 50 18.81 15.43 -34.16
N LEU A 51 19.12 15.86 -32.93
CA LEU A 51 20.46 15.83 -32.31
C LEU A 51 20.43 15.18 -30.92
N ALA A 52 19.69 14.08 -30.76
CA ALA A 52 19.52 13.40 -29.47
C ALA A 52 20.87 12.92 -28.88
N THR A 53 21.74 12.34 -29.70
CA THR A 53 23.06 11.87 -29.27
C THR A 53 23.94 13.02 -28.79
N GLU A 54 23.91 14.17 -29.46
CA GLU A 54 24.71 15.32 -29.05
C GLU A 54 24.18 16.01 -27.79
N LEU A 55 22.86 15.99 -27.56
CA LEU A 55 22.27 16.43 -26.30
C LEU A 55 22.76 15.56 -25.14
N GLU A 56 22.77 14.23 -25.30
CA GLU A 56 23.30 13.29 -24.30
C GLU A 56 24.81 13.53 -24.04
N LEU A 57 25.61 13.84 -25.06
CA LEU A 57 27.05 14.09 -24.89
C LEU A 57 27.36 15.42 -24.19
N LEU A 58 26.43 16.38 -24.25
CA LEU A 58 26.54 17.68 -23.60
C LEU A 58 25.81 17.75 -22.24
N ASP A 59 25.20 16.65 -21.80
CA ASP A 59 24.47 16.52 -20.53
C ASP A 59 25.34 16.97 -19.35
N THR A 60 25.08 18.21 -18.91
CA THR A 60 25.64 18.80 -17.71
C THR A 60 24.61 19.75 -17.10
N PRO A 61 24.60 19.93 -15.77
CA PRO A 61 23.68 20.88 -15.12
C PRO A 61 23.78 22.31 -15.67
N ALA A 62 24.99 22.75 -16.05
CA ALA A 62 25.20 24.09 -16.61
C ALA A 62 24.59 24.25 -18.00
N PHE A 63 24.74 23.26 -18.87
CA PHE A 63 24.13 23.26 -20.20
C PHE A 63 22.60 23.15 -20.12
N ALA A 64 22.10 22.29 -19.24
CA ALA A 64 20.67 22.17 -18.97
C ALA A 64 20.04 23.48 -18.48
N GLN A 65 20.72 24.19 -17.57
CA GLN A 65 20.29 25.52 -17.13
C GLN A 65 20.30 26.53 -18.28
N ALA A 66 21.33 26.51 -19.14
CA ALA A 66 21.38 27.38 -20.32
C ALA A 66 20.24 27.10 -21.31
N LEU A 67 19.84 25.83 -21.48
CA LEU A 67 18.66 25.46 -22.26
C LEU A 67 17.37 25.99 -21.64
N LEU A 68 17.22 25.90 -20.32
CA LEU A 68 16.05 26.40 -19.61
C LEU A 68 15.92 27.94 -19.71
N ASP A 69 17.03 28.64 -19.49
CA ASP A 69 17.10 30.11 -19.50
C ASP A 69 16.97 30.67 -20.92
N GLY A 70 17.59 30.02 -21.91
CA GLY A 70 17.68 30.52 -23.28
C GLY A 70 16.37 30.47 -24.07
N TYR A 71 15.44 29.58 -23.69
CA TYR A 71 14.22 29.33 -24.45
C TYR A 71 12.93 29.69 -23.71
N GLU A 72 13.02 30.22 -22.48
CA GLU A 72 11.86 30.61 -21.64
C GLU A 72 10.67 29.64 -21.81
N ILE A 73 10.94 28.32 -21.78
CA ILE A 73 9.97 27.28 -22.17
C ILE A 73 8.89 27.19 -21.09
N ARG A 74 7.96 28.15 -21.04
CA ARG A 74 6.85 28.14 -20.08
C ARG A 74 5.79 27.16 -20.52
N ILE A 75 5.48 27.12 -21.81
CA ILE A 75 4.51 26.19 -22.42
C ILE A 75 5.08 25.80 -23.78
N PRO A 76 5.54 24.56 -23.98
CA PRO A 76 6.09 24.14 -25.28
C PRO A 76 4.97 24.09 -26.32
N GLN A 77 5.17 24.79 -27.42
CA GLN A 77 4.25 24.89 -28.56
C GLN A 77 4.82 24.20 -29.80
N ARG A 78 6.13 23.91 -29.83
CA ARG A 78 6.84 23.41 -31.01
C ARG A 78 7.48 22.04 -30.74
N PRO A 79 7.65 21.18 -31.77
CA PRO A 79 8.29 19.87 -31.61
C PRO A 79 9.69 19.95 -30.99
N ALA A 80 10.51 20.91 -31.40
CA ALA A 80 11.82 21.17 -30.79
C ALA A 80 11.73 21.46 -29.28
N GLU A 81 10.81 22.31 -28.85
CA GLU A 81 10.63 22.66 -27.42
C GLU A 81 10.19 21.43 -26.61
N TRP A 82 9.35 20.56 -27.19
CA TRP A 82 8.99 19.28 -26.60
C TRP A 82 10.17 18.32 -26.47
N GLU A 83 11.07 18.28 -27.46
CA GLU A 83 12.28 17.46 -27.41
C GLU A 83 13.26 17.94 -26.34
N ILE A 84 13.43 19.26 -26.19
CA ILE A 84 14.23 19.86 -25.11
C ILE A 84 13.62 19.50 -23.76
N LEU A 85 12.31 19.72 -23.57
CA LEU A 85 11.67 19.44 -22.30
C LEU A 85 11.74 17.96 -21.94
N ARG A 86 11.60 17.05 -22.91
CA ARG A 86 11.80 15.62 -22.70
C ARG A 86 13.23 15.31 -22.24
N PHE A 87 14.23 15.83 -22.94
CA PHE A 87 15.64 15.66 -22.55
C PHE A 87 15.90 16.17 -21.12
N LEU A 88 15.37 17.33 -20.76
CA LEU A 88 15.52 17.90 -19.42
C LEU A 88 14.75 17.10 -18.36
N THR A 89 13.58 16.55 -18.71
CA THR A 89 12.79 15.70 -17.80
C THR A 89 13.52 14.38 -17.51
N ASP A 90 14.10 13.77 -18.55
CA ASP A 90 14.78 12.48 -18.46
C ASP A 90 16.11 12.58 -17.67
N ASN A 91 16.85 13.69 -17.79
CA ASN A 91 18.21 13.82 -17.23
C ASN A 91 18.34 14.86 -16.09
N HIS A 92 17.45 15.84 -16.01
CA HIS A 92 17.55 17.00 -15.10
C HIS A 92 16.21 17.39 -14.47
N MET A 93 15.42 16.41 -14.02
CA MET A 93 14.10 16.62 -13.40
C MET A 93 14.08 17.75 -12.36
N GLU A 94 15.09 17.83 -11.49
CA GLU A 94 15.11 18.84 -10.41
C GLU A 94 15.17 20.29 -10.92
N LEU A 95 15.70 20.53 -12.13
CA LEU A 95 15.71 21.87 -12.73
C LEU A 95 14.34 22.24 -13.32
N VAL A 96 13.64 21.27 -13.91
CA VAL A 96 12.35 21.50 -14.60
C VAL A 96 11.14 21.27 -13.70
N ARG A 97 11.29 20.62 -12.55
CA ARG A 97 10.17 20.31 -11.64
C ARG A 97 9.30 21.53 -11.29
N PRO A 98 9.83 22.72 -10.95
CA PRO A 98 8.99 23.88 -10.66
C PRO A 98 8.14 24.31 -11.87
N LEU A 99 8.75 24.32 -13.05
CA LEU A 99 8.08 24.63 -14.30
C LEU A 99 6.97 23.62 -14.61
N LEU A 100 7.24 22.32 -14.44
CA LEU A 100 6.25 21.27 -14.68
C LEU A 100 5.07 21.36 -13.70
N ILE A 101 5.31 21.75 -12.43
CA ILE A 101 4.24 21.97 -11.45
C ILE A 101 3.35 23.14 -11.88
N ASP A 102 3.95 24.24 -12.37
CA ASP A 102 3.18 25.38 -12.88
C ASP A 102 2.37 25.00 -14.12
N GLN A 103 2.96 24.26 -15.07
CA GLN A 103 2.25 23.73 -16.25
C GLN A 103 1.12 22.76 -15.87
N LEU A 104 1.35 21.89 -14.89
CA LEU A 104 0.33 20.96 -14.39
C LEU A 104 -0.87 21.70 -13.80
N ARG A 105 -0.64 22.86 -13.17
CA ARG A 105 -1.71 23.68 -12.56
C ARG A 105 -2.39 24.63 -13.54
N ASP A 106 -1.80 24.84 -14.72
CA ASP A 106 -2.39 25.69 -15.76
C ASP A 106 -3.63 25.03 -16.38
N THR A 107 -4.78 25.67 -16.21
CA THR A 107 -6.09 25.21 -16.69
C THR A 107 -6.51 25.81 -18.02
N ASP A 108 -5.68 26.63 -18.64
CA ASP A 108 -5.98 27.22 -19.94
C ASP A 108 -6.02 26.13 -21.04
N ASP A 109 -7.01 26.19 -21.93
CA ASP A 109 -7.19 25.20 -23.00
C ASP A 109 -5.97 25.12 -23.94
N ASP A 110 -5.34 26.27 -24.22
CA ASP A 110 -4.13 26.36 -25.05
C ASP A 110 -2.91 25.68 -24.39
N SER A 111 -2.96 25.45 -23.07
CA SER A 111 -1.94 24.78 -22.27
C SER A 111 -2.26 23.31 -21.97
N ARG A 112 -3.42 22.79 -22.43
CA ARG A 112 -3.91 21.45 -22.07
C ARG A 112 -2.89 20.34 -22.35
N GLU A 113 -2.33 20.30 -23.56
CA GLU A 113 -1.34 19.28 -23.93
C GLU A 113 -0.08 19.38 -23.05
N ALA A 114 0.32 20.61 -22.68
CA ALA A 114 1.48 20.82 -21.84
C ALA A 114 1.24 20.40 -20.40
N SER A 115 0.07 20.72 -19.86
CA SER A 115 -0.38 20.25 -18.56
C SER A 115 -0.40 18.72 -18.48
N ILE A 116 -0.94 18.04 -19.49
CA ILE A 116 -0.97 16.57 -19.54
C ILE A 116 0.44 16.00 -19.55
N ARG A 117 1.33 16.51 -20.41
CA ARG A 117 2.72 16.03 -20.48
C ARG A 117 3.50 16.29 -19.20
N ALA A 118 3.29 17.45 -18.57
CA ALA A 118 3.89 17.76 -17.28
C ALA A 118 3.40 16.79 -16.19
N GLY A 119 2.10 16.49 -16.16
CA GLY A 119 1.53 15.48 -15.27
C GLY A 119 2.13 14.09 -15.49
N VAL A 120 2.25 13.65 -16.75
CA VAL A 120 2.89 12.36 -17.09
C VAL A 120 4.33 12.32 -16.59
N ALA A 121 5.13 13.35 -16.89
CA ALA A 121 6.53 13.47 -16.50
C ALA A 121 6.72 13.44 -14.98
N LEU A 122 5.98 14.28 -14.26
CA LEU A 122 6.03 14.36 -12.80
C LEU A 122 5.63 13.04 -12.15
N PHE A 123 4.53 12.44 -12.61
CA PHE A 123 3.99 11.21 -12.04
C PHE A 123 4.90 10.00 -12.29
N HIS A 124 5.57 9.91 -13.44
CA HIS A 124 6.53 8.85 -13.69
C HIS A 124 7.75 8.91 -12.76
N HIS A 125 8.20 10.12 -12.43
CA HIS A 125 9.38 10.31 -11.60
C HIS A 125 9.07 10.15 -10.11
N ASP A 126 8.02 10.81 -9.62
CA ASP A 126 7.62 10.74 -8.21
C ASP A 126 6.10 10.97 -8.07
N PRO A 127 5.29 9.90 -8.10
CA PRO A 127 3.83 10.02 -8.14
C PRO A 127 3.23 10.47 -6.80
N GLU A 128 3.86 10.15 -5.66
CA GLU A 128 3.25 10.39 -4.35
C GLU A 128 3.14 11.90 -4.01
N PRO A 129 4.16 12.75 -4.24
CA PRO A 129 4.02 14.19 -3.97
C PRO A 129 3.03 14.91 -4.89
N VAL A 130 2.90 14.47 -6.14
CA VAL A 130 2.06 15.15 -7.15
C VAL A 130 0.64 14.61 -7.22
N TRP A 131 0.36 13.52 -6.51
CA TRP A 131 -0.96 12.89 -6.48
C TRP A 131 -2.08 13.87 -6.18
N ASN A 132 -1.94 14.69 -5.13
CA ASN A 132 -3.01 15.59 -4.69
C ASN A 132 -3.32 16.67 -5.74
N ASP A 133 -2.29 17.21 -6.41
CA ASP A 133 -2.47 18.20 -7.49
C ASP A 133 -3.21 17.57 -8.69
N ILE A 134 -2.80 16.36 -9.11
CA ILE A 134 -3.46 15.61 -10.19
C ILE A 134 -4.90 15.26 -9.81
N TRP A 135 -5.10 14.73 -8.62
CA TRP A 135 -6.40 14.23 -8.16
C TRP A 135 -7.42 15.37 -8.01
N SER A 136 -7.00 16.50 -7.44
CA SER A 136 -7.86 17.69 -7.32
C SER A 136 -8.30 18.22 -8.69
N ARG A 137 -7.44 18.15 -9.71
CA ARG A 137 -7.79 18.56 -11.07
C ARG A 137 -8.68 17.53 -11.76
N ALA A 138 -8.45 16.25 -11.53
CA ALA A 138 -9.23 15.17 -12.12
C ALA A 138 -10.71 15.19 -11.70
N ASP A 139 -11.01 15.66 -10.48
CA ASP A 139 -12.38 15.85 -10.00
C ASP A 139 -13.10 17.00 -10.74
N GLY A 140 -12.36 18.02 -11.19
CA GLY A 140 -12.89 19.18 -11.92
C GLY A 140 -12.96 19.01 -13.44
N ASP A 141 -12.06 18.22 -14.05
CA ASP A 141 -12.00 17.97 -15.49
C ASP A 141 -11.74 16.49 -15.80
N ILE A 142 -12.84 15.74 -15.95
CA ILE A 142 -12.82 14.30 -16.27
C ILE A 142 -12.12 14.03 -17.61
N SER A 143 -12.32 14.91 -18.61
CA SER A 143 -11.73 14.69 -19.94
C SER A 143 -10.20 14.77 -19.89
N TRP A 144 -9.67 15.75 -19.15
CA TRP A 144 -8.23 15.92 -18.96
C TRP A 144 -7.64 14.74 -18.20
N ALA A 145 -8.35 14.27 -17.17
CA ALA A 145 -7.93 13.10 -16.40
C ALA A 145 -7.93 11.82 -17.23
N GLN A 146 -8.92 11.62 -18.10
CA GLN A 146 -8.95 10.50 -19.03
C GLN A 146 -7.72 10.51 -19.95
N ASP A 147 -7.40 11.66 -20.54
CA ASP A 147 -6.22 11.80 -21.41
C ASP A 147 -4.92 11.53 -20.65
N LEU A 148 -4.77 12.11 -19.45
CA LEU A 148 -3.61 11.92 -18.59
C LEU A 148 -3.41 10.45 -18.21
N PHE A 149 -4.43 9.82 -17.64
CA PHE A 149 -4.32 8.45 -17.14
C PHE A 149 -4.19 7.42 -18.27
N CYS A 150 -4.77 7.67 -19.45
CA CYS A 150 -4.52 6.83 -20.63
C CYS A 150 -3.05 6.90 -21.06
N ARG A 151 -2.45 8.10 -21.09
CA ARG A 151 -1.03 8.25 -21.43
C ARG A 151 -0.12 7.65 -20.37
N LEU A 152 -0.48 7.77 -19.09
CA LEU A 152 0.23 7.10 -18.00
C LEU A 152 0.14 5.57 -18.13
N ALA A 153 -1.03 5.03 -18.47
CA ALA A 153 -1.22 3.59 -18.66
C ALA A 153 -0.33 3.06 -19.79
N ASP A 154 -0.29 3.76 -20.93
CA ASP A 154 0.56 3.44 -22.07
C ASP A 154 2.06 3.52 -21.70
N ALA A 155 2.49 4.63 -21.10
CA ALA A 155 3.88 4.87 -20.75
C ALA A 155 4.40 3.99 -19.59
N SER A 156 3.53 3.54 -18.68
CA SER A 156 3.94 2.75 -17.50
C SER A 156 4.37 1.31 -17.82
N ARG A 157 4.26 0.85 -19.08
CA ARG A 157 4.69 -0.49 -19.52
C ARG A 157 4.26 -1.61 -18.56
N TYR A 158 3.02 -1.55 -18.09
CA TYR A 158 2.45 -2.54 -17.16
C TYR A 158 3.08 -2.57 -15.76
N ARG A 159 3.51 -1.42 -15.24
CA ARG A 159 3.96 -1.28 -13.84
C ARG A 159 3.00 -0.41 -13.03
N ALA A 160 2.73 -0.85 -11.81
CA ALA A 160 2.02 -0.03 -10.85
C ALA A 160 2.89 1.17 -10.41
N PRO A 161 2.31 2.37 -10.26
CA PRO A 161 3.04 3.51 -9.72
C PRO A 161 3.37 3.31 -8.24
N ALA A 162 4.39 4.01 -7.76
CA ALA A 162 4.83 3.99 -6.37
C ALA A 162 3.92 4.86 -5.48
N LEU A 163 2.62 4.55 -5.47
CA LEU A 163 1.61 5.21 -4.64
C LEU A 163 1.34 4.40 -3.36
N SER A 164 0.82 5.08 -2.34
CA SER A 164 0.27 4.41 -1.15
C SER A 164 -0.96 3.56 -1.48
N ALA A 165 -1.24 2.57 -0.63
CA ALA A 165 -2.32 1.60 -0.84
C ALA A 165 -3.68 2.24 -1.10
N ASP A 166 -4.01 3.29 -0.35
CA ASP A 166 -5.28 4.00 -0.51
C ASP A 166 -5.38 4.70 -1.87
N ARG A 167 -4.31 5.36 -2.31
CA ARG A 167 -4.26 6.04 -3.60
C ARG A 167 -4.28 5.08 -4.78
N LEU A 168 -3.70 3.88 -4.62
CA LEU A 168 -3.83 2.81 -5.61
C LEU A 168 -5.28 2.34 -5.75
N ALA A 169 -6.02 2.25 -4.66
CA ALA A 169 -7.44 1.92 -4.70
C ALA A 169 -8.28 3.05 -5.32
N ASP A 170 -7.98 4.31 -5.02
CA ASP A 170 -8.62 5.46 -5.68
C ASP A 170 -8.40 5.42 -7.18
N LEU A 171 -7.14 5.26 -7.62
CA LEU A 171 -6.80 5.16 -9.04
C LEU A 171 -7.53 4.00 -9.71
N TYR A 172 -7.56 2.82 -9.08
CA TYR A 172 -8.26 1.66 -9.62
C TYR A 172 -9.74 1.95 -9.85
N LEU A 173 -10.42 2.49 -8.84
CA LEU A 173 -11.86 2.78 -8.89
C LEU A 173 -12.16 3.87 -9.91
N TRP A 174 -11.32 4.89 -10.01
CA TRP A 174 -11.48 5.95 -11.00
C TRP A 174 -11.31 5.44 -12.43
N LEU A 175 -10.26 4.64 -12.70
CA LEU A 175 -10.03 4.03 -14.01
C LEU A 175 -11.20 3.11 -14.39
N ARG A 176 -11.81 2.45 -13.40
CA ARG A 176 -12.98 1.58 -13.62
C ARG A 176 -14.25 2.37 -13.95
N ALA A 177 -14.49 3.47 -13.27
CA ALA A 177 -15.68 4.29 -13.48
C ALA A 177 -15.60 5.14 -14.76
N ASN A 178 -14.41 5.64 -15.10
CA ASN A 178 -14.24 6.66 -16.13
C ASN A 178 -13.61 6.16 -17.43
N ILE A 179 -12.98 4.99 -17.44
CA ILE A 179 -12.46 4.36 -18.66
C ILE A 179 -13.25 3.10 -18.95
N GLY A 180 -13.99 3.15 -20.06
CA GLY A 180 -14.82 2.02 -20.52
C GLY A 180 -13.99 0.75 -20.71
N MET A 181 -14.66 -0.39 -20.64
CA MET A 181 -14.04 -1.68 -20.96
C MET A 181 -13.52 -1.68 -22.41
N PRO A 182 -12.39 -2.36 -22.68
CA PRO A 182 -11.96 -2.55 -24.04
C PRO A 182 -12.97 -3.38 -24.83
N ASP A 183 -12.95 -3.23 -26.16
CA ASP A 183 -13.79 -4.03 -27.04
C ASP A 183 -13.31 -5.48 -27.01
N LEU A 184 -14.12 -6.36 -26.43
CA LEU A 184 -13.87 -7.79 -26.40
C LEU A 184 -14.06 -8.37 -27.82
N THR A 185 -13.03 -8.24 -28.66
CA THR A 185 -12.95 -9.05 -29.87
C THR A 185 -12.76 -10.51 -29.45
N GLY A 186 -13.53 -11.42 -30.06
CA GLY A 186 -13.53 -12.84 -29.69
C GLY A 186 -12.15 -13.50 -29.82
N PRO A 187 -11.94 -14.68 -29.21
CA PRO A 187 -10.66 -15.37 -29.23
C PRO A 187 -10.12 -15.55 -30.65
N GLY A 188 -8.87 -15.13 -30.89
CA GLY A 188 -8.18 -15.31 -32.17
C GLY A 188 -8.34 -14.19 -33.19
N VAL A 189 -9.01 -13.08 -32.83
CA VAL A 189 -9.07 -11.88 -33.66
C VAL A 189 -7.86 -10.98 -33.33
N ALA A 190 -7.06 -10.65 -34.35
CA ALA A 190 -6.02 -9.64 -34.21
C ALA A 190 -6.70 -8.27 -34.01
N HIS A 191 -6.53 -7.69 -32.82
CA HIS A 191 -6.93 -6.33 -32.50
C HIS A 191 -5.68 -5.49 -32.21
N PHE A 192 -5.72 -4.23 -32.62
CA PHE A 192 -4.73 -3.25 -32.17
C PHE A 192 -5.14 -2.78 -30.78
N LEU A 193 -4.18 -2.76 -29.84
CA LEU A 193 -4.43 -2.27 -28.50
C LEU A 193 -4.73 -0.77 -28.54
N ASP A 194 -5.77 -0.35 -27.83
CA ASP A 194 -6.11 1.05 -27.63
C ASP A 194 -5.89 1.49 -26.17
N SER A 195 -6.19 2.76 -25.87
CA SER A 195 -6.01 3.32 -24.53
C SER A 195 -6.80 2.59 -23.44
N ARG A 196 -7.93 1.96 -23.78
CA ARG A 196 -8.77 1.20 -22.84
C ARG A 196 -8.12 -0.14 -22.50
N ASP A 197 -7.51 -0.79 -23.49
CA ASP A 197 -6.71 -2.00 -23.27
C ASP A 197 -5.55 -1.71 -22.31
N PHE A 198 -4.80 -0.62 -22.56
CA PHE A 198 -3.70 -0.22 -21.68
C PHE A 198 -4.19 0.11 -20.26
N ALA A 199 -5.30 0.83 -20.13
CA ALA A 199 -5.90 1.14 -18.83
C ALA A 199 -6.33 -0.13 -18.08
N GLU A 200 -6.94 -1.11 -18.75
CA GLU A 200 -7.30 -2.39 -18.13
C GLU A 200 -6.05 -3.14 -17.64
N MET A 201 -5.03 -3.25 -18.50
CA MET A 201 -3.77 -3.91 -18.12
C MET A 201 -3.11 -3.17 -16.95
N TRP A 202 -3.13 -1.84 -16.93
CA TRP A 202 -2.58 -1.05 -15.85
C TRP A 202 -3.34 -1.24 -14.54
N ARG A 203 -4.69 -1.26 -14.55
CA ARG A 203 -5.51 -1.58 -13.35
C ARG A 203 -5.11 -2.92 -12.73
N ASN A 204 -4.89 -3.95 -13.55
CA ASN A 204 -4.47 -5.27 -13.07
C ASN A 204 -3.13 -5.20 -12.34
N THR A 205 -2.22 -4.32 -12.76
CA THR A 205 -0.93 -4.12 -12.08
C THR A 205 -1.09 -3.48 -10.71
N LEU A 206 -2.09 -2.59 -10.52
CA LEU A 206 -2.39 -1.99 -9.22
C LEU A 206 -2.82 -3.07 -8.22
N VAL A 207 -3.75 -3.94 -8.63
CA VAL A 207 -4.21 -5.07 -7.81
C VAL A 207 -3.05 -6.02 -7.51
N GLN A 208 -2.26 -6.37 -8.52
CA GLN A 208 -1.08 -7.23 -8.34
C GLN A 208 -0.08 -6.64 -7.34
N ARG A 209 0.17 -5.32 -7.41
CA ARG A 209 1.07 -4.62 -6.49
C ARG A 209 0.59 -4.69 -5.03
N LEU A 210 -0.72 -4.54 -4.80
CA LEU A 210 -1.35 -4.67 -3.48
C LEU A 210 -1.26 -6.11 -2.95
N ILE A 211 -1.48 -7.12 -3.82
CA ILE A 211 -1.30 -8.54 -3.47
C ILE A 211 0.15 -8.84 -3.08
N GLU A 212 1.11 -8.27 -3.79
CA GLU A 212 2.54 -8.54 -3.58
C GLU A 212 3.09 -7.88 -2.32
N SER A 213 2.77 -6.61 -2.02
CA SER A 213 3.20 -6.00 -0.75
C SER A 213 2.43 -6.55 0.44
N ALA A 214 1.13 -6.82 0.30
CA ALA A 214 0.30 -7.46 1.31
C ALA A 214 0.52 -6.91 2.73
N THR A 215 0.55 -5.59 2.86
CA THR A 215 0.46 -4.91 4.16
C THR A 215 -1.00 -4.85 4.62
N ALA A 216 -1.26 -4.48 5.88
CA ALA A 216 -2.62 -4.28 6.36
C ALA A 216 -3.36 -3.22 5.51
N ALA A 217 -2.71 -2.10 5.20
CA ALA A 217 -3.25 -1.06 4.35
C ALA A 217 -3.57 -1.55 2.93
N ASP A 218 -2.76 -2.45 2.37
CA ASP A 218 -3.03 -3.05 1.04
C ASP A 218 -4.28 -3.95 1.06
N ILE A 219 -4.47 -4.71 2.15
CA ILE A 219 -5.66 -5.55 2.32
C ILE A 219 -6.91 -4.67 2.46
N ASP A 220 -6.82 -3.57 3.21
CA ASP A 220 -7.93 -2.62 3.36
C ASP A 220 -8.28 -1.95 2.03
N ALA A 221 -7.27 -1.55 1.26
CA ALA A 221 -7.44 -1.04 -0.11
C ALA A 221 -8.13 -2.06 -1.03
N LEU A 222 -7.71 -3.32 -1.02
CA LEU A 222 -8.36 -4.39 -1.79
C LEU A 222 -9.80 -4.65 -1.33
N ASN A 223 -10.07 -4.60 -0.02
CA ASN A 223 -11.43 -4.72 0.51
C ASN A 223 -12.31 -3.56 0.01
N ARG A 224 -11.80 -2.33 -0.01
CA ARG A 224 -12.51 -1.16 -0.55
C ARG A 224 -12.85 -1.33 -2.02
N ILE A 225 -11.91 -1.81 -2.82
CA ILE A 225 -12.15 -2.14 -4.24
C ILE A 225 -13.22 -3.22 -4.37
N HIS A 226 -13.13 -4.29 -3.59
CA HIS A 226 -14.09 -5.40 -3.60
C HIS A 226 -15.51 -4.97 -3.22
N GLN A 227 -15.65 -4.09 -2.23
CA GLN A 227 -16.96 -3.54 -1.83
C GLN A 227 -17.61 -2.69 -2.91
N ALA A 228 -16.80 -1.93 -3.68
CA ALA A 228 -17.30 -1.11 -4.77
C ALA A 228 -17.69 -1.92 -6.03
N GLU A 229 -17.06 -3.08 -6.24
CA GLU A 229 -17.32 -3.96 -7.39
C GLU A 229 -17.68 -5.39 -6.94
N PRO A 230 -18.84 -5.58 -6.30
CA PRO A 230 -19.26 -6.90 -5.84
C PRO A 230 -19.51 -7.84 -7.02
N GLY A 231 -18.92 -9.05 -6.97
CA GLY A 231 -19.14 -10.10 -7.97
C GLY A 231 -18.00 -10.32 -8.97
N MET A 232 -16.91 -9.55 -8.90
CA MET A 232 -15.69 -9.88 -9.63
C MET A 232 -14.90 -10.99 -8.91
N SER A 233 -15.01 -12.22 -9.43
CA SER A 233 -14.34 -13.41 -8.88
C SER A 233 -12.81 -13.27 -8.76
N GLY A 234 -12.19 -12.44 -9.60
CA GLY A 234 -10.77 -12.12 -9.50
C GLY A 234 -10.38 -11.40 -8.21
N LEU A 235 -11.28 -10.57 -7.65
CA LEU A 235 -11.03 -9.83 -6.41
C LEU A 235 -11.14 -10.70 -5.16
N ASP A 236 -12.05 -11.68 -5.14
CA ASP A 236 -12.12 -12.69 -4.08
C ASP A 236 -10.81 -13.46 -3.97
N TRP A 237 -10.29 -13.90 -5.13
CA TRP A 237 -9.00 -14.57 -5.21
C TRP A 237 -7.86 -13.63 -4.78
N ALA A 238 -7.84 -12.39 -5.25
CA ALA A 238 -6.84 -11.39 -4.87
C ALA A 238 -6.77 -11.19 -3.35
N LEU A 239 -7.92 -11.03 -2.68
CA LEU A 239 -8.00 -10.89 -1.23
C LEU A 239 -7.49 -12.14 -0.50
N ALA A 240 -7.85 -13.34 -0.98
CA ALA A 240 -7.36 -14.58 -0.39
C ALA A 240 -5.82 -14.70 -0.49
N ILE A 241 -5.24 -14.36 -1.64
CA ILE A 241 -3.78 -14.38 -1.84
C ILE A 241 -3.10 -13.28 -1.02
N ALA A 242 -3.63 -12.05 -0.99
CA ALA A 242 -3.07 -10.95 -0.21
C ALA A 242 -3.05 -11.29 1.29
N ARG A 243 -4.15 -11.83 1.84
CA ARG A 243 -4.22 -12.27 3.25
C ARG A 243 -3.21 -13.39 3.54
N ARG A 244 -3.05 -14.35 2.62
CA ARG A 244 -2.03 -15.39 2.73
C ARG A 244 -0.62 -14.79 2.74
N ASN A 245 -0.32 -13.87 1.82
CA ASN A 245 0.97 -13.21 1.73
C ASN A 245 1.28 -12.40 3.00
N HIS A 246 0.31 -11.67 3.52
CA HIS A 246 0.43 -10.95 4.80
C HIS A 246 0.74 -11.93 5.95
N ALA A 247 0.00 -13.03 6.06
CA ALA A 247 0.24 -14.04 7.07
C ALA A 247 1.63 -14.68 6.96
N VAL A 248 2.11 -14.95 5.75
CA VAL A 248 3.47 -15.49 5.52
C VAL A 248 4.54 -14.47 5.91
N LYS A 249 4.36 -13.19 5.60
CA LYS A 249 5.31 -12.13 5.97
C LYS A 249 5.35 -11.85 7.48
N GLN A 250 4.22 -12.01 8.16
CA GLN A 250 4.10 -11.88 9.60
C GLN A 250 4.45 -13.18 10.35
N TRP A 251 4.64 -14.29 9.64
CA TRP A 251 4.95 -15.57 10.26
C TRP A 251 6.34 -15.51 10.91
N ARG A 252 6.36 -15.72 12.23
CA ARG A 252 7.58 -15.97 12.98
C ARG A 252 7.68 -17.48 13.22
N PRO A 253 8.77 -18.16 12.89
CA PRO A 253 8.93 -19.57 13.25
C PRO A 253 9.01 -19.75 14.77
N LEU A 254 8.82 -20.98 15.26
CA LEU A 254 9.27 -21.37 16.59
C LEU A 254 10.79 -21.49 16.57
N THR A 255 11.45 -21.07 17.64
CA THR A 255 12.88 -21.27 17.83
C THR A 255 13.17 -22.71 18.26
N VAL A 256 14.44 -23.13 18.21
CA VAL A 256 14.84 -24.44 18.71
C VAL A 256 14.58 -24.55 20.22
N ASP A 257 14.83 -23.47 20.97
CA ASP A 257 14.57 -23.42 22.41
C ASP A 257 13.06 -23.58 22.71
N ASP A 258 12.18 -22.95 21.91
CA ASP A 258 10.73 -23.15 22.04
C ASP A 258 10.34 -24.63 21.82
N LEU A 259 10.99 -25.31 20.88
CA LEU A 259 10.73 -26.72 20.60
C LEU A 259 11.23 -27.63 21.73
N ASP A 260 12.39 -27.32 22.32
CA ASP A 260 12.93 -28.04 23.47
C ASP A 260 12.01 -27.88 24.70
N GLU A 261 11.50 -26.68 24.95
CA GLU A 261 10.53 -26.45 26.03
C GLU A 261 9.23 -27.24 25.83
N LEU A 262 8.72 -27.29 24.59
CA LEU A 262 7.53 -28.09 24.24
C LEU A 262 7.78 -29.60 24.37
N ALA A 263 9.02 -30.04 24.14
CA ALA A 263 9.42 -31.44 24.30
C ALA A 263 9.52 -31.86 25.78
N VAL A 264 9.89 -30.93 26.68
CA VAL A 264 10.02 -31.18 28.12
C VAL A 264 8.67 -31.30 28.82
N ASP A 265 7.68 -30.47 28.46
CA ASP A 265 6.33 -30.58 28.99
C ASP A 265 5.29 -30.52 27.87
N PRO A 266 4.67 -31.64 27.47
CA PRO A 266 3.69 -31.68 26.39
C PRO A 266 2.39 -30.92 26.71
N ARG A 267 2.21 -30.46 27.95
CA ARG A 267 1.09 -29.59 28.34
C ARG A 267 1.37 -28.12 28.02
N ARG A 268 2.63 -27.72 27.80
CA ARG A 268 2.97 -26.38 27.33
C ARG A 268 2.42 -26.19 25.92
N ARG A 269 1.82 -25.04 25.68
CA ARG A 269 1.28 -24.66 24.37
C ARG A 269 1.76 -23.26 24.02
N PRO A 270 2.29 -23.02 22.82
CA PRO A 270 2.68 -21.69 22.41
C PRO A 270 1.41 -20.86 22.15
N ILE A 271 1.27 -19.74 22.85
CA ILE A 271 0.17 -18.79 22.61
C ILE A 271 0.65 -17.72 21.64
N ARG A 272 0.20 -17.78 20.39
CA ARG A 272 0.69 -16.89 19.32
C ARG A 272 -0.41 -16.03 18.70
N THR A 273 -1.64 -16.46 18.85
CA THR A 273 -2.84 -15.80 18.34
C THR A 273 -3.95 -15.82 19.41
N ALA A 274 -4.97 -14.99 19.22
CA ALA A 274 -6.18 -15.03 20.04
C ALA A 274 -6.87 -16.41 19.99
N LEU A 275 -6.75 -17.13 18.86
CA LEU A 275 -7.28 -18.48 18.73
C LEU A 275 -6.53 -19.46 19.63
N ASP A 276 -5.19 -19.37 19.69
CA ASP A 276 -4.39 -20.22 20.59
C ASP A 276 -4.77 -19.97 22.06
N LEU A 277 -4.91 -18.69 22.45
CA LEU A 277 -5.31 -18.31 23.80
C LEU A 277 -6.72 -18.81 24.14
N ARG A 278 -7.66 -18.71 23.20
CA ARG A 278 -9.01 -19.26 23.34
C ARG A 278 -8.96 -20.77 23.51
N SER A 279 -8.23 -21.49 22.66
CA SER A 279 -8.12 -22.95 22.74
C SER A 279 -7.46 -23.42 24.04
N ALA A 280 -6.42 -22.73 24.52
CA ALA A 280 -5.79 -23.01 25.80
C ALA A 280 -6.75 -22.76 26.97
N THR A 281 -7.46 -21.62 26.95
CA THR A 281 -8.47 -21.29 27.97
C THR A 281 -9.61 -22.31 28.01
N VAL A 282 -10.13 -22.74 26.86
CA VAL A 282 -11.19 -23.77 26.80
C VAL A 282 -10.70 -25.10 27.36
N ALA A 283 -9.46 -25.51 27.06
CA ALA A 283 -8.88 -26.72 27.65
C ALA A 283 -8.75 -26.58 29.18
N ALA A 284 -8.27 -25.43 29.67
CA ALA A 284 -8.14 -25.15 31.10
C ALA A 284 -9.50 -25.15 31.82
N LEU A 285 -10.55 -24.61 31.20
CA LEU A 285 -11.93 -24.71 31.73
C LEU A 285 -12.42 -26.16 31.79
N GLY A 286 -12.02 -27.00 30.83
CA GLY A 286 -12.25 -28.44 30.88
C GLY A 286 -11.59 -29.10 32.10
N ASP A 287 -10.35 -28.72 32.41
CA ASP A 287 -9.65 -29.20 33.61
C ASP A 287 -10.33 -28.73 34.90
N VAL A 288 -10.83 -27.48 34.94
CA VAL A 288 -11.63 -26.97 36.06
C VAL A 288 -12.93 -27.76 36.20
N GLN A 289 -13.64 -28.04 35.10
CA GLN A 289 -14.86 -28.85 35.13
C GLN A 289 -14.60 -30.26 35.67
N ALA A 290 -13.49 -30.88 35.27
CA ALA A 290 -13.08 -32.17 35.80
C ALA A 290 -12.79 -32.12 37.32
N ALA A 291 -12.12 -31.08 37.80
CA ALA A 291 -11.85 -30.88 39.24
C ALA A 291 -13.13 -30.65 40.06
N LEU A 292 -14.13 -29.96 39.50
CA LEU A 292 -15.42 -29.76 40.16
C LEU A 292 -16.17 -31.08 40.41
N GLN A 293 -15.98 -32.09 39.55
CA GLN A 293 -16.73 -33.36 39.57
C GLN A 293 -15.90 -34.60 39.92
N GLY A 294 -14.59 -34.43 40.19
CA GLY A 294 -13.67 -35.54 40.44
C GLY A 294 -13.84 -36.22 41.81
N ASP A 295 -12.90 -37.11 42.15
CA ASP A 295 -12.93 -37.92 43.39
C ASP A 295 -12.92 -37.07 44.67
N THR A 296 -12.31 -35.87 44.61
CA THR A 296 -12.40 -34.84 45.65
C THR A 296 -13.06 -33.61 45.01
N PRO A 297 -14.40 -33.57 44.92
CA PRO A 297 -15.09 -32.59 44.10
C PRO A 297 -14.98 -31.19 44.71
N GLU A 298 -14.59 -30.22 43.89
CA GLU A 298 -14.54 -28.81 44.29
C GLU A 298 -15.92 -28.12 44.19
N ALA A 299 -16.94 -28.76 43.60
CA ALA A 299 -18.29 -28.21 43.46
C ALA A 299 -18.91 -27.63 44.75
N PRO A 300 -18.73 -28.23 45.96
CA PRO A 300 -19.23 -27.63 47.20
C PRO A 300 -18.65 -26.24 47.51
N LEU A 301 -17.48 -25.87 46.96
CA LEU A 301 -16.89 -24.54 47.13
C LEU A 301 -17.67 -23.44 46.40
N LEU A 302 -18.47 -23.83 45.39
CA LEU A 302 -19.30 -22.95 44.57
C LEU A 302 -20.78 -22.95 44.99
N TRP A 303 -21.09 -23.63 46.09
CA TRP A 303 -22.45 -23.72 46.63
C TRP A 303 -22.52 -23.05 48.00
N ASP A 304 -23.45 -22.12 48.17
CA ASP A 304 -23.73 -21.52 49.48
C ASP A 304 -24.66 -22.44 50.29
N THR A 305 -24.10 -23.04 51.34
CA THR A 305 -24.82 -23.96 52.23
C THR A 305 -25.89 -23.29 53.08
N TYR A 306 -25.77 -21.99 53.37
CA TYR A 306 -26.75 -21.26 54.17
C TYR A 306 -27.95 -20.85 53.32
N SER A 307 -27.71 -20.22 52.17
CA SER A 307 -28.78 -19.79 51.26
C SER A 307 -29.32 -20.93 50.38
N LYS A 308 -28.64 -22.09 50.36
CA LYS A 308 -28.96 -23.28 49.54
C LYS A 308 -29.06 -22.95 48.05
N ARG A 309 -28.16 -22.09 47.57
CA ARG A 309 -28.11 -21.62 46.19
C ARG A 309 -26.66 -21.66 45.69
N PRO A 310 -26.44 -21.66 44.36
CA PRO A 310 -25.12 -21.38 43.82
C PRO A 310 -24.59 -20.05 44.36
N LYS A 311 -23.26 -19.94 44.45
CA LYS A 311 -22.60 -18.66 44.69
C LYS A 311 -22.88 -17.66 43.57
N SER A 312 -22.63 -16.37 43.84
CA SER A 312 -22.84 -15.32 42.84
C SER A 312 -21.90 -15.48 41.65
N GLU A 313 -22.25 -14.88 40.51
CA GLU A 313 -21.37 -14.83 39.32
C GLU A 313 -20.01 -14.20 39.63
N ASP A 314 -19.97 -13.21 40.53
CA ASP A 314 -18.73 -12.60 41.01
C ASP A 314 -17.85 -13.60 41.79
N GLU A 315 -18.44 -14.36 42.71
CA GLU A 315 -17.70 -15.37 43.49
C GLU A 315 -17.25 -16.56 42.61
N ILE A 316 -18.05 -16.94 41.62
CA ILE A 316 -17.68 -17.95 40.62
C ILE A 316 -16.54 -17.41 39.76
N SER A 317 -16.60 -16.16 39.33
CA SER A 317 -15.52 -15.51 38.58
C SER A 317 -14.22 -15.47 39.38
N ASP A 318 -14.27 -15.18 40.67
CA ASP A 318 -13.09 -15.21 41.55
C ASP A 318 -12.50 -16.62 41.66
N TYR A 319 -13.34 -17.65 41.78
CA TYR A 319 -12.89 -19.04 41.76
C TYR A 319 -12.24 -19.42 40.42
N LEU A 320 -12.90 -19.10 39.31
CA LEU A 320 -12.39 -19.36 37.96
C LEU A 320 -11.06 -18.65 37.72
N ARG A 321 -10.95 -17.38 38.13
CA ARG A 321 -9.70 -16.61 38.04
C ARG A 321 -8.55 -17.32 38.74
N ASN A 322 -8.77 -17.76 39.97
CA ASN A 322 -7.72 -18.43 40.75
C ASN A 322 -7.32 -19.78 40.13
N ARG A 323 -8.27 -20.56 39.62
CA ARG A 323 -7.98 -21.84 38.95
C ARG A 323 -7.26 -21.64 37.62
N LEU A 324 -7.75 -20.72 36.79
CA LEU A 324 -7.17 -20.43 35.49
C LEU A 324 -5.77 -19.84 35.61
N GLN A 325 -5.50 -19.00 36.62
CA GLN A 325 -4.16 -18.46 36.86
C GLN A 325 -3.12 -19.55 37.18
N VAL A 326 -3.54 -20.66 37.80
CA VAL A 326 -2.68 -21.80 38.08
C VAL A 326 -2.46 -22.67 36.84
N ILE A 327 -3.51 -22.89 36.03
CA ILE A 327 -3.44 -23.77 34.86
C ILE A 327 -2.74 -23.09 33.68
N LEU A 328 -3.04 -21.82 33.43
CA LEU A 328 -2.50 -21.02 32.33
C LEU A 328 -1.19 -20.34 32.75
N GLU A 329 -0.18 -21.14 33.08
CA GLU A 329 1.16 -20.63 33.39
C GLU A 329 1.67 -19.75 32.23
N GLY A 330 2.07 -18.50 32.54
CA GLY A 330 2.54 -17.53 31.55
C GLY A 330 1.47 -16.58 31.00
N ALA A 331 0.19 -16.81 31.31
CA ALA A 331 -0.87 -15.82 31.10
C ALA A 331 -1.22 -15.11 32.42
N VAL A 332 -1.73 -13.89 32.32
CA VAL A 332 -2.25 -13.11 33.45
C VAL A 332 -3.77 -13.18 33.40
N VAL A 333 -4.40 -13.70 34.45
CA VAL A 333 -5.85 -13.78 34.57
C VAL A 333 -6.33 -12.69 35.53
N ASN A 334 -6.87 -11.63 34.95
CA ASN A 334 -7.35 -10.47 35.68
C ASN A 334 -8.86 -10.57 35.96
N ARG A 335 -9.23 -10.16 37.18
CA ARG A 335 -10.57 -9.65 37.47
C ARG A 335 -10.51 -8.15 37.22
N GLU A 336 -11.49 -7.57 36.57
CA GLU A 336 -11.55 -6.11 36.52
C GLU A 336 -11.88 -5.56 37.91
N VAL A 337 -10.87 -5.01 38.58
CA VAL A 337 -11.04 -4.36 39.88
C VAL A 337 -11.66 -2.98 39.66
N GLN A 338 -12.81 -2.70 40.27
CA GLN A 338 -13.31 -1.33 40.45
C GLN A 338 -12.31 -0.51 41.28
N VAL A 339 -11.29 0.08 40.65
CA VAL A 339 -10.47 1.11 41.29
C VAL A 339 -10.94 2.47 40.77
N ARG A 340 -11.86 3.07 41.53
CA ARG A 340 -12.32 4.46 41.53
C ARG A 340 -11.86 5.36 40.36
N ASN A 341 -12.87 5.85 39.62
CA ASN A 341 -12.89 7.05 38.78
C ASN A 341 -11.83 8.11 39.11
N ASN A 342 -10.99 8.44 38.13
CA ASN A 342 -10.45 9.79 37.98
C ASN A 342 -10.14 10.12 36.49
N ARG A 343 -11.12 10.84 35.90
CA ARG A 343 -11.06 11.82 34.79
C ARG A 343 -11.14 11.40 33.31
N GLU A 344 -12.19 11.97 32.70
CA GLU A 344 -12.33 12.64 31.39
C GLU A 344 -11.60 12.03 30.18
N HIS A 345 -12.35 11.18 29.45
CA HIS A 345 -12.03 10.49 28.18
C HIS A 345 -11.38 9.11 28.34
N GLY A 346 -12.24 8.12 28.55
CA GLY A 346 -11.90 6.70 28.46
C GLY A 346 -12.94 5.88 29.22
N ILE A 347 -13.82 5.18 28.50
CA ILE A 347 -14.79 4.29 29.12
C ILE A 347 -14.00 3.06 29.62
N GLY A 348 -13.85 2.94 30.94
CA GLY A 348 -13.36 1.72 31.56
C GLY A 348 -14.54 0.75 31.67
N GLU A 349 -14.56 -0.29 30.83
CA GLU A 349 -15.72 -1.15 30.58
C GLU A 349 -15.53 -2.58 31.10
N ARG A 350 -16.53 -3.07 31.85
CA ARG A 350 -16.52 -4.28 32.70
C ARG A 350 -16.59 -5.58 31.89
N THR A 351 -15.52 -6.39 31.92
CA THR A 351 -15.57 -7.85 31.66
C THR A 351 -15.39 -8.62 32.97
N ASP A 352 -16.09 -9.76 33.12
CA ASP A 352 -15.93 -10.58 34.34
C ASP A 352 -14.49 -11.09 34.49
N LEU A 353 -13.90 -11.57 33.42
CA LEU A 353 -12.53 -12.04 33.40
C LEU A 353 -11.83 -11.53 32.14
N ARG A 354 -10.55 -11.18 32.29
CA ARG A 354 -9.68 -10.82 31.18
C ARG A 354 -8.40 -11.63 31.27
N ILE A 355 -8.11 -12.41 30.24
CA ILE A 355 -6.87 -13.18 30.14
C ILE A 355 -5.94 -12.47 29.16
N ASP A 356 -4.77 -12.08 29.65
CA ASP A 356 -3.72 -11.47 28.84
C ASP A 356 -2.56 -12.46 28.68
N ALA A 357 -2.13 -12.71 27.45
CA ALA A 357 -0.95 -13.51 27.15
C ALA A 357 0.06 -12.69 26.32
N ILE A 358 1.35 -12.91 26.58
CA ILE A 358 2.41 -12.27 25.77
C ILE A 358 2.52 -13.06 24.46
N GLY A 359 2.17 -12.40 23.36
CA GLY A 359 2.37 -12.97 22.02
C GLY A 359 3.86 -12.97 21.62
N PRO A 360 4.20 -13.60 20.48
CA PRO A 360 5.56 -13.66 19.96
C PRO A 360 6.10 -12.29 19.52
N ASP A 361 5.26 -11.26 19.50
CA ASP A 361 5.65 -9.89 19.22
C ASP A 361 5.34 -8.96 20.39
N ALA A 362 6.34 -8.67 21.21
CA ALA A 362 6.20 -7.79 22.37
C ALA A 362 5.76 -6.36 21.98
N THR A 363 6.02 -5.93 20.73
CA THR A 363 5.60 -4.61 20.24
C THR A 363 4.13 -4.53 19.82
N ALA A 364 3.49 -5.67 19.53
CA ALA A 364 2.08 -5.72 19.13
C ALA A 364 1.10 -5.63 20.31
N GLY A 365 1.62 -5.62 21.54
CA GLY A 365 0.81 -5.69 22.76
C GLY A 365 0.38 -7.11 23.12
N PRO A 366 -0.28 -7.29 24.27
CA PRO A 366 -0.74 -8.60 24.73
C PRO A 366 -1.89 -9.12 23.86
N ILE A 367 -1.94 -10.44 23.69
CA ILE A 367 -3.11 -11.14 23.17
C ILE A 367 -4.15 -11.18 24.30
N VAL A 368 -5.31 -10.58 24.06
CA VAL A 368 -6.36 -10.42 25.08
C VAL A 368 -7.54 -11.32 24.77
N LEU A 369 -8.05 -12.02 25.78
CA LEU A 369 -9.31 -12.77 25.73
C LEU A 369 -10.24 -12.26 26.84
N PRO A 370 -11.27 -11.45 26.50
CA PRO A 370 -12.33 -11.12 27.43
C PRO A 370 -13.28 -12.32 27.60
N ILE A 371 -13.77 -12.53 28.83
CA ILE A 371 -14.66 -13.63 29.20
C ILE A 371 -15.76 -13.05 30.10
N GLU A 372 -17.01 -13.35 29.76
CA GLU A 372 -18.18 -13.10 30.60
C GLU A 372 -18.61 -14.42 31.27
N VAL A 373 -18.95 -14.35 32.56
CA VAL A 373 -19.34 -15.51 33.37
C VAL A 373 -20.82 -15.38 33.70
N LYS A 374 -21.62 -16.33 33.21
CA LYS A 374 -23.06 -16.38 33.49
C LYS A 374 -23.48 -17.70 34.13
N GLY A 375 -24.31 -17.59 35.17
CA GLY A 375 -24.94 -18.74 35.78
C GLY A 375 -25.95 -19.38 34.82
N CYS A 376 -26.01 -20.72 34.78
CA CYS A 376 -26.99 -21.44 33.95
C CYS A 376 -28.45 -21.26 34.39
N TRP A 377 -28.68 -20.53 35.49
CA TRP A 377 -29.98 -20.15 36.02
C TRP A 377 -30.41 -18.73 35.62
N HIS A 378 -29.62 -18.03 34.80
CA HIS A 378 -29.95 -16.70 34.29
C HIS A 378 -30.66 -16.82 32.94
N ASP A 379 -31.79 -16.12 32.78
CA ASP A 379 -32.60 -16.17 31.55
C ASP A 379 -31.86 -15.56 30.34
N ASP A 380 -30.94 -14.63 30.62
CA ASP A 380 -30.16 -13.92 29.58
C ASP A 380 -28.93 -14.69 29.07
N LEU A 381 -28.71 -15.94 29.49
CA LEU A 381 -27.50 -16.71 29.15
C LEU A 381 -27.21 -16.76 27.63
N GLU A 382 -28.25 -16.89 26.80
CA GLU A 382 -28.10 -17.03 25.34
C GLU A 382 -27.90 -15.68 24.61
N VAL A 383 -28.26 -14.56 25.24
CA VAL A 383 -28.24 -13.22 24.62
C VAL A 383 -27.18 -12.30 25.21
N ALA A 384 -26.73 -12.58 26.44
CA ALA A 384 -25.79 -11.75 27.17
C ALA A 384 -24.48 -11.55 26.43
N TRP A 385 -24.00 -12.52 25.65
CA TRP A 385 -22.75 -12.37 24.89
C TRP A 385 -22.86 -11.34 23.75
N GLU A 386 -24.04 -11.14 23.15
CA GLU A 386 -24.23 -10.13 22.11
C GLU A 386 -24.19 -8.74 22.73
N GLU A 387 -24.98 -8.50 23.78
CA GLU A 387 -25.07 -7.19 24.45
C GLU A 387 -23.80 -6.85 25.23
N GLN A 388 -23.19 -7.86 25.86
CA GLN A 388 -22.10 -7.68 26.81
C GLN A 388 -20.74 -8.05 26.22
N LEU A 389 -20.59 -8.46 24.95
CA LEU A 389 -19.25 -8.64 24.34
C LEU A 389 -19.17 -8.09 22.92
N LEU A 390 -20.20 -8.31 22.07
CA LEU A 390 -20.16 -7.97 20.64
C LEU A 390 -20.64 -6.56 20.30
N ASN A 391 -21.82 -6.18 20.78
CA ASN A 391 -22.50 -4.91 20.49
C ASN A 391 -22.08 -3.80 21.47
N ARG A 392 -20.85 -3.89 21.98
CA ARG A 392 -20.26 -2.91 22.89
C ARG A 392 -19.95 -1.60 22.16
#